data_AF-A0A969PU74-F1
#
_entry.id   AF-A0A969PU74-F1
#
_cell.length_a   1.000
_cell.length_b   1.000
_cell.length_c   1.000
_cell.angle_alpha   90.00
_cell.angle_beta   90.00
_cell.angle_gamma   90.00
#
_symmetry.space_group_name_H-M   'P 1'
#
loop_
_entity.id
_entity.type
_entity.pdbx_description
1 polymer ?
#
loop_
_entity_poly.entity_id
_entity_poly.type
_entity_poly.pdbx_seq_one_letter_code
_entity_poly.pdbx_strand_id
1 'polypeptide(L)' 'MLLGEGNGTEGELNDGLGLSSTEFNNLQIMLGENIQLVRPPILNFLATGSLTLNGNLYQPRPQGKINAPQRSS' A
#
# COMPACT_ATOMS: atom_id res chain seq x y z
N MET A 1 16.38 -19.23 43.50
CA MET A 1 15.24 -20.00 42.97
C MET A 1 13.99 -19.17 43.18
N LEU A 2 13.39 -18.73 42.08
CA LEU A 2 11.96 -18.49 41.81
C LEU A 2 11.90 -17.77 40.45
N LEU A 3 11.52 -18.53 39.42
CA LEU A 3 11.46 -18.13 38.01
C LEU A 3 10.09 -17.49 37.77
N GLY A 4 10.06 -16.27 37.23
CA GLY A 4 8.85 -15.67 36.69
C GLY A 4 8.64 -16.17 35.26
N GLU A 5 7.52 -16.83 35.00
CA GLU A 5 7.19 -17.44 33.72
C GLU A 5 7.03 -16.37 32.64
N GLY A 6 7.87 -16.47 31.62
CA GLY A 6 7.77 -15.65 30.42
C GLY A 6 6.57 -16.08 29.60
N ASN A 7 5.70 -15.12 29.29
CA ASN A 7 4.82 -15.22 28.13
C ASN A 7 5.16 -14.10 27.14
N GLY A 8 6.42 -14.12 26.69
CA GLY A 8 6.81 -13.37 25.50
C GLY A 8 6.23 -14.11 24.32
N THR A 9 5.10 -13.62 23.80
CA THR A 9 4.63 -14.04 22.48
C THR A 9 5.76 -13.76 21.50
N GLU A 10 6.33 -14.84 20.97
CA GLU A 10 7.32 -14.85 19.91
C GLU A 10 6.70 -14.21 18.65
N GLY A 11 6.75 -12.88 18.59
CA GLY A 11 6.55 -12.12 17.36
C GLY A 11 7.91 -11.96 16.72
N GLU A 12 8.22 -12.83 15.76
CA GLU A 12 9.47 -12.88 15.02
C GLU A 12 9.94 -11.48 14.61
N LEU A 13 11.15 -11.10 15.03
CA LEU A 13 11.85 -9.94 14.50
C LEU A 13 12.39 -10.28 13.11
N ASN A 14 11.50 -10.48 12.15
CA ASN A 14 11.85 -10.75 10.77
C ASN A 14 11.95 -9.41 10.01
N ASP A 15 13.21 -9.03 9.74
CA ASP A 15 13.75 -7.94 8.93
C ASP A 15 14.32 -6.74 9.72
N GLY A 16 15.63 -6.54 9.57
CA GLY A 16 16.55 -5.80 10.47
C GLY A 16 16.39 -4.29 10.55
N LEU A 17 15.21 -3.74 10.26
CA LEU A 17 14.91 -2.30 10.32
C LEU A 17 13.59 -1.96 11.04
N GLY A 18 12.88 -2.94 11.62
CA GLY A 18 11.62 -2.69 12.35
C GLY A 18 10.45 -2.22 11.47
N LEU A 19 10.59 -2.30 10.15
CA LEU A 19 9.54 -1.93 9.19
C LEU A 19 8.43 -2.99 9.06
N SER A 20 8.61 -4.18 9.65
CA SER A 20 7.62 -5.25 9.64
C SER A 20 6.31 -4.88 10.36
N SER A 21 6.33 -3.90 11.28
CA SER A 21 5.12 -3.33 11.90
C SER A 21 4.61 -2.04 11.23
N THR A 22 5.32 -1.51 10.23
CA THR A 22 4.92 -0.25 9.59
C THR A 22 3.87 -0.53 8.53
N GLU A 23 2.72 0.12 8.66
CA GLU A 23 1.60 -0.02 7.75
C GLU A 23 0.99 1.30 7.32
N PHE A 24 0.39 1.28 6.14
CA PHE A 24 -0.58 2.28 5.74
C PHE A 24 -1.86 2.06 6.55
N ASN A 25 -2.32 3.11 7.21
CA ASN A 25 -3.58 3.11 7.95
C ASN A 25 -4.46 4.24 7.40
N ASN A 26 -5.45 3.87 6.59
CA ASN A 26 -6.41 4.77 5.96
C ASN A 26 -5.76 5.96 5.24
N LEU A 27 -4.62 5.72 4.57
CA LEU A 27 -3.94 6.76 3.80
C LEU A 27 -4.78 7.08 2.57
N GLN A 28 -5.25 8.32 2.46
CA GLN A 28 -6.03 8.78 1.33
C GLN A 28 -5.11 9.38 0.26
N ILE A 29 -5.23 8.86 -0.96
CA ILE A 29 -4.47 9.30 -2.13
C ILE A 29 -5.47 9.81 -3.17
N MET A 30 -5.23 11.01 -3.65
CA MET A 30 -5.97 11.59 -4.77
C MET A 30 -5.05 11.67 -5.98
N LEU A 31 -5.43 11.00 -7.07
CA LEU A 31 -4.74 11.12 -8.35
C LEU A 31 -5.30 12.35 -9.07
N GLY A 32 -4.52 13.42 -9.05
CA GLY A 32 -4.84 14.67 -9.73
C GLY A 32 -4.71 14.58 -11.24
N GLU A 33 -4.81 15.72 -11.92
CA GLU A 33 -4.61 15.80 -13.35
C GLU A 33 -3.17 15.43 -13.73
N ASN A 34 -2.99 14.85 -14.93
CA ASN A 34 -1.68 14.54 -15.52
C ASN A 34 -0.86 13.42 -14.82
N ILE A 35 -1.49 12.54 -14.02
CA ILE A 35 -0.82 11.33 -13.53
C ILE A 35 -0.76 10.28 -14.64
N GLN A 36 0.45 9.94 -15.07
CA GLN A 36 0.67 8.92 -16.10
C GLN A 36 0.66 7.51 -15.49
N LEU A 37 -0.26 6.66 -15.91
CA LEU A 37 -0.30 5.25 -15.56
C LEU A 37 0.34 4.44 -16.69
N VAL A 38 1.44 3.75 -16.38
CA VAL A 38 2.19 2.93 -17.34
C VAL A 38 2.16 1.46 -16.91
N ARG A 39 1.66 0.58 -17.78
CA ARG A 39 1.83 -0.86 -17.66
C ARG A 39 2.42 -1.39 -18.95
N PRO A 40 3.72 -1.75 -18.96
CA PRO A 40 4.37 -2.32 -20.13
C PRO A 40 3.62 -3.57 -20.64
N PRO A 41 3.65 -3.83 -21.96
CA PRO A 41 4.25 -2.97 -22.99
C PRO A 41 3.30 -1.90 -23.54
N ILE A 42 1.99 -1.98 -23.31
CA ILE A 42 0.99 -1.30 -24.18
C ILE A 42 0.21 -0.19 -23.46
N LEU A 43 0.07 -0.21 -22.13
CA LEU A 43 -0.77 0.77 -21.43
C LEU A 43 0.05 1.98 -21.02
N ASN A 44 -0.34 3.15 -21.53
CA ASN A 44 0.17 4.45 -21.13
C ASN A 44 -0.94 5.51 -21.28
N PHE A 45 -1.51 5.98 -20.17
CA PHE A 45 -2.59 6.98 -20.21
C PHE A 45 -2.58 7.88 -18.97
N LEU A 46 -3.21 9.06 -19.09
CA LEU A 46 -3.38 10.01 -17.98
C LEU A 46 -4.61 9.64 -17.16
N ALA A 47 -4.44 9.27 -15.89
CA ALA A 47 -5.52 8.86 -15.01
C ALA A 47 -5.81 9.90 -13.92
N THR A 48 -7.05 9.90 -13.43
CA THR A 48 -7.44 10.57 -12.18
C THR A 48 -8.12 9.56 -11.25
N GLY A 49 -8.42 9.94 -10.01
CA GLY A 49 -9.16 9.07 -9.11
C GLY A 49 -8.80 9.23 -7.65
N SER A 50 -9.28 8.30 -6.84
CA SER A 50 -9.04 8.26 -5.41
C SER A 50 -8.83 6.84 -4.92
N LEU A 51 -7.89 6.67 -3.99
CA LEU A 51 -7.53 5.42 -3.37
C LEU A 51 -7.39 5.62 -1.87
N THR A 52 -7.91 4.68 -1.09
CA THR A 52 -7.54 4.47 0.30
C THR A 52 -6.54 3.32 0.35
N LEU A 53 -5.39 3.54 0.99
CA LEU A 53 -4.32 2.55 1.12
C LEU A 53 -4.25 2.05 2.56
N ASN A 54 -4.32 0.73 2.71
CA ASN A 54 -4.15 0.02 3.98
C ASN A 54 -3.12 -1.10 3.86
N GLY A 55 -2.66 -1.67 4.97
CA GLY A 55 -1.74 -2.82 5.01
C GLY A 55 -0.26 -2.43 5.05
N ASN A 56 0.61 -3.41 5.20
CA ASN A 56 2.05 -3.16 5.37
C ASN A 56 2.73 -2.66 4.08
N LEU A 57 3.96 -2.16 4.22
CA LEU A 57 4.75 -1.60 3.11
C LEU A 57 5.07 -2.60 1.99
N TYR A 58 5.12 -3.91 2.30
CA TYR A 58 5.43 -4.98 1.33
C TYR A 58 4.18 -5.52 0.63
N GLN A 59 3.01 -5.37 1.25
CA GLN A 59 1.72 -5.87 0.79
C GLN A 59 0.65 -4.77 0.91
N PRO A 60 0.79 -3.67 0.15
CA PRO A 60 -0.22 -2.62 0.12
C PRO A 60 -1.56 -3.17 -0.37
N ARG A 61 -2.65 -2.76 0.28
CA ARG A 61 -4.03 -3.11 -0.07
C ARG A 61 -4.78 -1.84 -0.49
N PRO A 62 -4.70 -1.41 -1.76
CA PRO A 62 -5.45 -0.27 -2.25
C PRO A 62 -6.93 -0.59 -2.46
N GLN A 63 -7.82 0.33 -2.10
CA GLN A 63 -9.24 0.30 -2.43
C GLN A 63 -9.67 1.66 -3.00
N GLY A 64 -10.42 1.67 -4.09
CA GLY A 64 -10.93 2.91 -4.67
C GLY A 64 -11.21 2.80 -6.16
N LYS A 65 -11.21 3.95 -6.84
CA LYS A 65 -11.53 4.05 -8.26
C LYS A 65 -10.45 4.84 -8.99
N ILE A 66 -9.95 4.25 -10.07
CA ILE A 66 -9.10 4.92 -11.05
C ILE A 66 -9.96 5.20 -12.28
N ASN A 67 -10.04 6.47 -12.66
CA ASN A 67 -10.69 6.90 -13.88
C ASN A 67 -9.63 6.93 -14.99
N ALA A 68 -9.76 6.00 -15.94
CA ALA A 68 -9.02 6.07 -17.18
C ALA A 68 -9.66 7.15 -18.08
N PRO A 69 -8.86 7.90 -18.86
CA PRO A 69 -9.40 8.87 -19.79
C PRO A 69 -10.18 8.09 -20.85
N GLN A 70 -11.44 8.46 -21.05
CA GLN A 70 -12.24 7.92 -22.15
C GLN A 70 -11.56 8.37 -23.45
N ARG A 71 -11.09 7.42 -24.26
CA ARG A 71 -10.62 7.74 -25.61
C ARG A 71 -11.86 8.07 -26.43
N SER A 72 -12.11 9.35 -26.70
CA SER A 72 -13.08 9.76 -27.72
C SER A 72 -12.55 9.29 -29.08
N SER A 73 -13.28 8.36 -29.71
CA SER A 73 -13.09 7.92 -31.10
C SER A 73 -13.23 9.06 -32.09
#